data_AF-A0A225VWF6-F1
#
_entry.id   AF-A0A225VWF6-F1
#
_cell.length_a   1.000
_cell.length_b   1.000
_cell.length_c   1.000
_cell.angle_alpha   90.00
_cell.angle_beta   90.00
_cell.angle_gamma   90.00
#
_symmetry.space_group_name_H-M   'P 1'
#
loop_
_entity.id
_entity.type
_entity.pdbx_description
1 polymer ?
#
loop_
_entity_poly.entity_id
_entity_poly.type
_entity_poly.pdbx_seq_one_letter_code
_entity_poly.pdbx_strand_id
1 'polypeptide(L)'
;MVEDKYPAYMRRLRSEGTLIHKGKMYNCHINVQVCATNKAVKYIYKYVYKGSDMTTITIEGEEIQANEILQYMTGRYISPVEACMRLFSFPTQGSSHSVVNLPIHLESMSMVTYRDQATTPQLQNLIRRGDRTKLTALFKLCARYPEGTANLLYKDVPKKYRCDDHTKRWKLYKKYVASLGRLVHVSPQDPERFYLRILLCHRRSPKSFEDIRTVNGVVHETFHDAALAARYLENDREWEECLAEAVSF
;
A
#
# COMPACT_ATOMS: atom_id res chain seq x y z
N MET A 1 -5.38 -12.88 -41.92
CA MET A 1 -6.32 -12.67 -40.80
C MET A 1 -5.48 -12.40 -39.56
N VAL A 2 -5.52 -11.18 -39.02
CA VAL A 2 -4.70 -10.78 -37.88
C VAL A 2 -5.36 -11.32 -36.61
N GLU A 3 -4.67 -12.19 -35.90
CA GLU A 3 -5.12 -12.76 -34.63
C GLU A 3 -5.14 -11.67 -33.55
N ASP A 4 -6.31 -11.48 -32.95
CA ASP A 4 -6.60 -10.37 -32.04
C ASP A 4 -5.98 -10.64 -30.66
N LYS A 5 -5.01 -9.81 -30.25
CA LYS A 5 -4.12 -10.02 -29.08
C LYS A 5 -4.79 -9.81 -27.71
N TYR A 6 -6.11 -9.61 -27.63
CA TYR A 6 -6.78 -9.27 -26.38
C TYR A 6 -7.28 -10.50 -25.60
N PRO A 7 -7.01 -10.57 -24.28
CA PRO A 7 -7.55 -11.62 -23.41
C PRO A 7 -9.09 -11.65 -23.42
N ALA A 8 -9.67 -12.84 -23.31
CA ALA A 8 -11.11 -13.07 -23.45
C ALA A 8 -12.00 -12.19 -22.54
N TYR A 9 -11.53 -11.78 -21.36
CA TYR A 9 -12.27 -10.91 -20.43
C TYR A 9 -12.36 -9.44 -20.88
N MET A 10 -11.63 -9.03 -21.92
CA MET A 10 -11.75 -7.71 -22.57
C MET A 10 -12.56 -7.74 -23.87
N ARG A 11 -13.04 -8.92 -24.29
CA ARG A 11 -13.92 -9.02 -25.46
C ARG A 11 -15.26 -8.38 -25.11
N ARG A 12 -15.71 -7.44 -25.93
CA ARG A 12 -17.05 -6.84 -25.81
C ARG A 12 -18.09 -7.94 -26.02
N LEU A 13 -18.68 -8.46 -24.95
CA LEU A 13 -19.98 -9.10 -25.03
C LEU A 13 -21.00 -7.98 -25.30
N ARG A 14 -21.29 -7.73 -26.58
CA ARG A 14 -22.50 -7.00 -26.96
C ARG A 14 -23.65 -7.99 -26.93
N SER A 15 -24.26 -8.13 -25.76
CA SER A 15 -25.60 -8.67 -25.61
C SER A 15 -26.44 -7.61 -24.91
N GLU A 16 -27.57 -7.30 -25.51
CA GLU A 16 -28.57 -6.31 -25.14
C GLU A 16 -28.67 -6.05 -23.62
N GLY A 17 -28.44 -4.80 -23.22
CA GLY A 17 -28.42 -4.41 -21.81
C GLY A 17 -27.91 -2.98 -21.66
N THR A 18 -28.79 -2.02 -21.91
CA THR A 18 -28.57 -0.57 -21.84
C THR A 18 -27.73 -0.13 -20.64
N LEU A 19 -26.51 0.34 -20.90
CA LEU A 19 -25.78 1.25 -20.01
C LEU A 19 -25.43 2.52 -20.78
N ILE A 20 -26.44 3.35 -21.06
CA ILE A 20 -26.23 4.65 -21.71
C ILE A 20 -27.07 5.72 -21.02
N HIS A 21 -26.69 6.12 -19.79
CA HIS A 21 -27.30 7.30 -19.17
C HIS A 21 -26.32 8.47 -19.00
N LYS A 22 -25.03 8.22 -18.73
CA LYS A 22 -24.05 9.31 -18.55
C LYS A 22 -23.39 9.80 -19.85
N GLY A 23 -23.16 8.93 -20.83
CA GLY A 23 -22.49 9.31 -22.09
C GLY A 23 -23.27 10.34 -22.93
N LYS A 24 -24.61 10.26 -22.94
CA LYS A 24 -25.49 11.26 -23.59
C LYS A 24 -25.48 12.61 -22.87
N MET A 25 -25.41 12.60 -21.54
CA MET A 25 -25.41 13.83 -20.72
C MET A 25 -24.15 14.68 -20.93
N TYR A 26 -23.01 14.03 -21.19
CA TYR A 26 -21.72 14.71 -21.38
C TYR A 26 -21.21 14.70 -22.83
N ASN A 27 -22.01 14.19 -23.78
CA ASN A 27 -21.64 14.02 -25.19
C ASN A 27 -20.24 13.41 -25.40
N CYS A 28 -19.88 12.40 -24.60
CA CYS A 28 -18.56 11.77 -24.63
C CYS A 28 -18.62 10.25 -24.35
N HIS A 29 -17.59 9.52 -24.81
CA HIS A 29 -17.49 8.07 -24.60
C HIS A 29 -16.88 7.76 -23.22
N ILE A 30 -17.73 7.37 -22.26
CA ILE A 30 -17.31 7.03 -20.90
C ILE A 30 -17.19 5.50 -20.77
N ASN A 31 -16.01 5.00 -20.37
CA ASN A 31 -15.81 3.59 -20.06
C ASN A 31 -15.81 3.39 -18.53
N VAL A 32 -16.74 2.57 -18.01
CA VAL A 32 -16.80 2.22 -16.60
C VAL A 32 -16.42 0.75 -16.46
N GLN A 33 -15.38 0.46 -15.68
CA GLN A 33 -14.93 -0.90 -15.42
C GLN A 33 -15.02 -1.20 -13.92
N VAL A 34 -15.67 -2.32 -13.57
CA VAL A 34 -15.69 -2.87 -12.22
C VAL A 34 -14.62 -3.96 -12.15
N CYS A 35 -13.56 -3.74 -11.37
CA CYS A 35 -12.45 -4.68 -11.26
C CYS A 35 -12.60 -5.58 -10.04
N ALA A 36 -12.83 -6.87 -10.27
CA ALA A 36 -12.95 -7.86 -9.19
C ALA A 36 -11.60 -8.47 -8.74
N THR A 37 -10.53 -8.33 -9.54
CA THR A 37 -9.24 -9.00 -9.25
C THR A 37 -8.08 -8.02 -9.11
N ASN A 38 -7.12 -8.37 -8.25
CA ASN A 38 -5.86 -7.62 -8.12
C ASN A 38 -5.08 -7.51 -9.44
N LYS A 39 -5.21 -8.50 -10.34
CA LYS A 39 -4.59 -8.46 -11.69
C LYS A 39 -5.20 -7.36 -12.55
N ALA A 40 -6.53 -7.22 -12.55
CA ALA A 40 -7.24 -6.16 -13.27
C ALA A 40 -6.87 -4.78 -12.73
N VAL A 41 -6.81 -4.62 -11.40
CA VAL A 41 -6.38 -3.36 -10.77
C VAL A 41 -4.95 -3.00 -11.16
N LYS A 42 -4.01 -3.95 -11.05
CA LYS A 42 -2.62 -3.73 -11.50
C LYS A 42 -2.55 -3.34 -12.97
N TYR A 43 -3.37 -3.96 -13.81
CA TYR A 43 -3.44 -3.65 -15.22
C TYR A 43 -3.90 -2.21 -15.44
N ILE A 44 -5.03 -1.78 -14.87
CA ILE A 44 -5.50 -0.39 -14.99
C ILE A 44 -4.43 0.62 -14.54
N TYR A 45 -3.86 0.40 -13.35
CA TYR A 45 -2.77 1.26 -12.86
C TYR A 45 -1.57 1.24 -13.80
N LYS A 46 -1.20 0.09 -14.37
CA LYS A 46 -0.13 0.04 -15.38
C LYS A 46 -0.43 0.95 -16.57
N TYR A 47 -1.66 1.03 -17.07
CA TYR A 47 -1.99 1.91 -18.21
C TYR A 47 -2.03 3.39 -17.83
N VAL A 48 -2.56 3.73 -16.65
CA VAL A 48 -2.55 5.11 -16.14
C VAL A 48 -1.11 5.61 -15.92
N TYR A 49 -0.23 4.74 -15.43
CA TYR A 49 1.17 5.08 -15.11
C TYR A 49 2.18 4.66 -16.18
N LYS A 50 1.74 4.12 -17.33
CA LYS A 50 2.64 3.68 -18.42
C LYS A 50 3.45 4.84 -19.01
N GLY A 51 2.98 6.07 -18.79
CA GLY A 51 3.52 7.27 -19.42
C GLY A 51 3.04 7.41 -20.86
N SER A 52 3.41 8.52 -21.50
CA SER A 52 3.18 8.70 -22.93
C SER A 52 4.07 7.75 -23.73
N ASP A 53 3.52 7.24 -24.83
CA ASP A 53 4.28 6.43 -25.79
C ASP A 53 5.43 7.28 -26.37
N MET A 54 6.55 6.64 -26.67
CA MET A 54 7.68 7.28 -27.36
C MET A 54 7.53 7.04 -28.86
N THR A 55 7.73 8.09 -29.64
CA THR A 55 7.82 8.02 -31.09
C THR A 55 9.17 8.56 -31.56
N THR A 56 9.69 7.99 -32.63
CA THR A 56 10.87 8.50 -33.32
C THR A 56 10.39 9.18 -34.61
N ILE A 57 10.81 10.42 -34.82
CA ILE A 57 10.47 11.24 -35.98
C ILE A 57 11.74 11.41 -36.80
N THR A 58 11.67 11.13 -38.09
CA THR A 58 12.76 11.41 -39.02
C THR A 58 12.64 12.86 -39.51
N ILE A 59 13.73 13.62 -39.44
CA ILE A 59 13.80 15.00 -39.93
C ILE A 59 14.51 14.98 -41.27
N GLU A 60 13.75 15.22 -42.34
CA GLU A 60 14.31 15.38 -43.69
C GLU A 60 14.85 16.80 -43.86
N GLY A 61 16.14 16.92 -44.22
CA GLY A 61 16.78 18.19 -44.57
C GLY A 61 17.67 17.99 -45.80
N GLU A 62 17.83 19.04 -46.61
CA GLU A 62 18.74 19.03 -47.77
C GLU A 62 20.18 18.87 -47.27
N GLU A 63 20.83 17.75 -47.61
CA GLU A 63 22.10 17.31 -47.04
C GLU A 63 23.29 18.22 -47.37
N ILE A 64 24.23 18.30 -46.42
CA ILE A 64 25.66 18.34 -46.74
C ILE A 64 26.43 17.20 -46.03
N GLN A 65 25.90 16.57 -44.98
CA GLN A 65 26.56 15.43 -44.30
C GLN A 65 25.55 14.51 -43.60
N ALA A 66 25.65 13.19 -43.84
CA ALA A 66 24.87 12.17 -43.16
C ALA A 66 25.24 12.10 -41.66
N ASN A 67 24.36 12.60 -40.80
CA ASN A 67 24.50 12.54 -39.34
C ASN A 67 23.28 11.86 -38.73
N GLU A 68 23.41 10.58 -38.37
CA GLU A 68 22.35 9.74 -37.81
C GLU A 68 21.72 10.33 -36.53
N ILE A 69 22.49 11.07 -35.72
CA ILE A 69 22.00 11.67 -34.48
C ILE A 69 21.07 12.87 -34.77
N LEU A 70 21.34 13.62 -35.85
CA LEU A 70 20.51 14.77 -36.23
C LEU A 70 19.28 14.38 -37.06
N GLN A 71 19.32 13.23 -37.71
CA GLN A 71 18.24 12.74 -38.57
C GLN A 71 17.04 12.16 -37.80
N TYR A 72 17.22 11.77 -36.54
CA TYR A 72 16.16 11.17 -35.73
C TYR A 72 15.92 11.94 -34.44
N MET A 73 14.68 12.39 -34.25
CA MET A 73 14.20 12.98 -33.01
C MET A 73 13.33 11.99 -32.27
N THR A 74 13.73 11.62 -31.05
CA THR A 74 12.88 10.83 -30.16
C THR A 74 12.05 11.76 -29.28
N GLY A 75 10.74 11.56 -29.28
CA GLY A 75 9.79 12.41 -28.55
C GLY A 75 8.71 11.60 -27.88
N ARG A 76 8.14 12.16 -26.81
CA ARG A 76 6.93 11.60 -26.19
C ARG A 76 5.71 12.01 -27.01
N TYR A 77 5.01 11.03 -27.56
CA TYR A 77 3.72 11.26 -28.19
C TYR A 77 2.65 11.51 -27.11
N ILE A 78 1.97 12.64 -27.21
CA ILE A 78 0.80 12.96 -26.40
C ILE A 78 -0.38 13.04 -27.38
N SER A 79 -1.46 12.31 -27.10
CA SER A 79 -2.65 12.38 -27.96
C SER A 79 -3.22 13.80 -28.00
N PRO A 80 -3.84 14.25 -29.12
CA PRO A 80 -4.42 15.59 -29.21
C PRO A 80 -5.37 15.93 -28.05
N VAL A 81 -6.16 14.95 -27.59
CA VAL A 81 -7.09 15.12 -26.47
C VAL A 81 -6.35 15.39 -25.15
N GLU A 82 -5.31 14.60 -24.85
CA GLU A 82 -4.49 14.81 -23.66
C GLU A 82 -3.71 16.13 -23.74
N ALA A 83 -3.23 16.52 -24.92
CA ALA A 83 -2.56 17.79 -25.15
C ALA A 83 -3.50 18.97 -24.88
N CYS A 84 -4.74 18.95 -25.37
CA CYS A 84 -5.76 19.94 -25.05
C CYS A 84 -6.04 19.99 -23.55
N MET A 85 -6.20 18.84 -22.88
CA MET A 85 -6.42 18.81 -21.43
C MET A 85 -5.27 19.43 -20.65
N ARG A 86 -4.02 19.17 -21.06
CA ARG A 86 -2.84 19.79 -20.44
C ARG A 86 -2.75 21.29 -20.75
N LEU A 87 -2.96 21.71 -21.99
CA LEU A 87 -2.92 23.12 -22.42
C LEU A 87 -3.93 23.96 -21.63
N PHE A 88 -5.15 23.44 -21.44
CA PHE A 88 -6.20 24.08 -20.66
C PHE A 88 -6.09 23.83 -19.15
N SER A 89 -5.04 23.15 -18.68
CA SER A 89 -4.82 22.83 -17.25
C SER A 89 -5.96 22.06 -16.58
N PHE A 90 -6.66 21.21 -17.34
CA PHE A 90 -7.69 20.34 -16.77
C PHE A 90 -7.07 19.20 -15.93
N PRO A 91 -7.67 18.85 -14.77
CA PRO A 91 -7.22 17.70 -13.99
C PRO A 91 -7.39 16.39 -14.77
N THR A 92 -6.29 15.73 -15.11
CA THR A 92 -6.29 14.45 -15.83
C THR A 92 -6.30 13.24 -14.90
N GLN A 93 -5.85 13.42 -13.66
CA GLN A 93 -5.79 12.37 -12.63
C GLN A 93 -5.98 12.98 -11.24
N GLY A 94 -6.48 12.18 -10.30
CA GLY A 94 -6.60 12.56 -8.91
C GLY A 94 -6.64 11.35 -7.99
N SER A 95 -6.20 11.53 -6.76
CA SER A 95 -6.35 10.56 -5.68
C SER A 95 -7.25 11.16 -4.61
N SER A 96 -8.25 10.40 -4.17
CA SER A 96 -9.13 10.84 -3.09
C SER A 96 -8.48 10.73 -1.71
N HIS A 97 -7.48 9.85 -1.56
CA HIS A 97 -6.83 9.57 -0.28
C HIS A 97 -5.31 9.51 -0.43
N SER A 98 -4.59 9.99 0.59
CA SER A 98 -3.17 9.72 0.76
C SER A 98 -2.98 8.32 1.37
N VAL A 99 -1.97 7.58 0.90
CA VAL A 99 -1.65 6.24 1.45
C VAL A 99 -0.38 6.34 2.27
N VAL A 100 -0.50 6.13 3.59
CA VAL A 100 0.62 6.17 4.52
C VAL A 100 1.13 4.74 4.73
N ASN A 101 2.37 4.50 4.32
CA ASN A 101 3.03 3.23 4.58
C ASN A 101 3.36 3.09 6.07
N LEU A 102 2.98 1.95 6.65
CA LEU A 102 3.12 1.61 8.07
C LEU A 102 4.13 0.46 8.22
N PRO A 103 5.38 0.77 8.63
CA PRO A 103 6.43 -0.24 8.79
C PRO A 103 6.13 -1.19 9.95
N ILE A 104 6.63 -2.40 9.82
CA ILE A 104 6.53 -3.48 10.80
C ILE A 104 7.93 -4.04 11.02
N HIS A 105 8.32 -4.15 12.27
CA HIS A 105 9.60 -4.72 12.68
C HIS A 105 9.46 -5.31 14.07
N LEU A 106 10.31 -6.27 14.39
CA LEU A 106 10.42 -6.81 15.74
C LEU A 106 11.10 -5.79 16.67
N GLU A 107 11.05 -6.06 17.97
CA GLU A 107 11.73 -5.25 18.97
C GLU A 107 13.23 -5.17 18.68
N SER A 108 13.79 -3.96 18.73
CA SER A 108 15.20 -3.67 18.41
C SER A 108 15.67 -4.05 16.99
N MET A 109 14.80 -4.57 16.12
CA MET A 109 15.11 -4.94 14.73
C MET A 109 14.58 -3.91 13.73
N SER A 110 14.64 -2.63 14.10
CA SER A 110 14.24 -1.52 13.22
C SER A 110 15.29 -1.32 12.12
N MET A 111 14.83 -1.14 10.87
CA MET A 111 15.74 -0.89 9.75
C MET A 111 16.28 0.54 9.85
N VAL A 112 17.60 0.66 9.75
CA VAL A 112 18.31 1.93 9.83
C VAL A 112 19.26 2.03 8.64
N THR A 113 19.21 3.14 7.91
CA THR A 113 20.11 3.43 6.78
C THR A 113 21.18 4.41 7.20
N TYR A 114 22.44 4.07 6.99
CA TYR A 114 23.58 4.95 7.22
C TYR A 114 24.41 5.11 5.94
N ARG A 115 25.26 6.13 5.90
CA ARG A 115 26.23 6.32 4.82
C ARG A 115 27.48 5.52 5.14
N ASP A 116 28.15 5.02 4.12
CA ASP A 116 29.37 4.21 4.26
C ASP A 116 30.45 4.90 5.12
N GLN A 117 30.60 6.22 4.96
CA GLN A 117 31.56 7.04 5.70
C GLN A 117 31.05 7.53 7.08
N ALA A 118 30.02 6.90 7.67
CA ALA A 118 29.48 7.32 8.95
C ALA A 118 30.44 6.98 10.09
N THR A 119 30.70 7.95 10.97
CA THR A 119 31.56 7.74 12.15
C THR A 119 30.83 6.97 13.25
N THR A 120 31.58 6.30 14.14
CA THR A 120 31.02 5.53 15.28
C THR A 120 30.01 6.33 16.13
N PRO A 121 30.26 7.61 16.49
CA PRO A 121 29.29 8.42 17.22
C PRO A 121 28.02 8.73 16.41
N GLN A 122 28.12 8.85 15.08
CA GLN A 122 26.97 9.02 14.21
C GLN A 122 26.13 7.74 14.17
N LEU A 123 26.77 6.57 14.07
CA LEU A 123 26.09 5.27 14.11
C LEU A 123 25.36 5.03 15.44
N GLN A 124 26.00 5.30 16.58
CA GLN A 124 25.35 5.18 17.89
C GLN A 124 24.13 6.10 18.03
N ASN A 125 24.26 7.36 17.58
CA ASN A 125 23.12 8.28 17.56
C ASN A 125 22.01 7.81 16.63
N LEU A 126 22.37 7.17 15.53
CA LEU A 126 21.43 6.66 14.55
C LEU A 126 20.69 5.43 15.09
N ILE A 127 21.35 4.50 15.78
CA ILE A 127 20.74 3.36 16.47
C ILE A 127 19.72 3.87 17.49
N ARG A 128 20.11 4.82 18.35
CA ARG A 128 19.22 5.44 19.35
C ARG A 128 18.00 6.13 18.71
N ARG A 129 18.12 6.63 17.48
CA ARG A 129 17.02 7.21 16.71
C ARG A 129 16.22 6.17 15.92
N GLY A 130 16.82 5.05 15.56
CA GLY A 130 16.23 3.96 14.78
C GLY A 130 14.98 3.39 15.44
N ASP A 131 14.99 3.33 16.78
CA ASP A 131 13.84 2.88 17.56
C ASP A 131 12.64 3.84 17.53
N ARG A 132 12.76 5.00 16.88
CA ARG A 132 11.66 5.95 16.67
C ARG A 132 10.99 5.70 15.32
N THR A 133 10.25 4.60 15.23
CA THR A 133 9.47 4.25 14.05
C THR A 133 8.00 4.65 14.22
N LYS A 134 7.22 4.57 13.14
CA LYS A 134 5.75 4.75 13.20
C LYS A 134 5.06 3.71 14.10
N LEU A 135 5.64 2.50 14.22
CA LEU A 135 5.12 1.43 15.07
C LEU A 135 5.40 1.72 16.54
N THR A 136 6.63 2.05 16.92
CA THR A 136 6.92 2.40 18.32
C THR A 136 6.27 3.72 18.73
N ALA A 137 6.04 4.63 17.77
CA ALA A 137 5.23 5.82 18.00
C ALA A 137 3.76 5.50 18.25
N LEU A 138 3.19 4.45 17.62
CA LEU A 138 1.83 3.97 17.93
C LEU A 138 1.76 3.50 19.37
N PHE A 139 2.70 2.63 19.79
CA PHE A 139 2.76 2.13 21.17
C PHE A 139 2.79 3.27 22.19
N LYS A 140 3.64 4.27 21.96
CA LYS A 140 3.72 5.49 22.79
C LYS A 140 2.45 6.34 22.76
N LEU A 141 1.72 6.36 21.64
CA LEU A 141 0.43 7.06 21.51
C LEU A 141 -0.64 6.34 22.36
N CYS A 142 -0.73 5.03 22.22
CA CYS A 142 -1.70 4.20 22.94
C CYS A 142 -1.46 4.17 24.45
N ALA A 143 -0.20 4.10 24.87
CA ALA A 143 0.17 4.20 26.28
C ALA A 143 -0.17 5.57 26.89
N ARG A 144 -0.07 6.65 26.10
CA ARG A 144 -0.31 8.02 26.58
C ARG A 144 -1.79 8.40 26.63
N TYR A 145 -2.60 7.87 25.71
CA TYR A 145 -4.02 8.19 25.58
C TYR A 145 -4.87 6.92 25.43
N PRO A 146 -4.92 6.05 26.46
CA PRO A 146 -5.56 4.75 26.37
C PRO A 146 -7.05 4.84 26.02
N GLU A 147 -7.80 5.78 26.62
CA GLU A 147 -9.22 5.95 26.33
C GLU A 147 -9.47 6.41 24.88
N GLY A 148 -8.71 7.41 24.41
CA GLY A 148 -8.86 7.95 23.06
C GLY A 148 -8.39 7.01 21.95
N THR A 149 -7.59 6.00 22.29
CA THR A 149 -7.03 5.02 21.35
C THR A 149 -7.57 3.61 21.54
N ALA A 150 -8.46 3.37 22.51
CA ALA A 150 -9.00 2.06 22.84
C ALA A 150 -9.53 1.29 21.61
N ASN A 151 -10.12 2.02 20.65
CA ASN A 151 -10.68 1.44 19.44
C ASN A 151 -9.77 1.51 18.19
N LEU A 152 -8.52 1.95 18.36
CA LEU A 152 -7.60 2.27 17.26
C LEU A 152 -6.77 1.05 16.83
N LEU A 153 -6.92 0.64 15.57
CA LEU A 153 -6.02 -0.32 14.93
C LEU A 153 -4.86 0.42 14.25
N TYR A 154 -3.72 -0.25 14.05
CA TYR A 154 -2.55 0.38 13.43
C TYR A 154 -2.87 0.94 12.03
N LYS A 155 -3.63 0.20 11.22
CA LYS A 155 -4.08 0.61 9.87
C LYS A 155 -4.94 1.88 9.87
N ASP A 156 -5.61 2.17 10.98
CA ASP A 156 -6.55 3.28 11.11
C ASP A 156 -5.90 4.54 11.72
N VAL A 157 -4.67 4.43 12.24
CA VAL A 157 -3.94 5.58 12.81
C VAL A 157 -3.86 6.74 11.81
N PRO A 158 -3.51 6.53 10.52
CA PRO A 158 -3.45 7.62 9.56
C PRO A 158 -4.79 8.29 9.26
N LYS A 159 -5.94 7.70 9.62
CA LYS A 159 -7.25 8.36 9.47
C LYS A 159 -7.45 9.51 10.47
N LYS A 160 -6.80 9.44 11.63
CA LYS A 160 -6.96 10.39 12.73
C LYS A 160 -5.69 11.19 13.04
N TYR A 161 -4.52 10.60 12.78
CA TYR A 161 -3.24 11.17 13.16
C TYR A 161 -2.29 11.28 11.97
N ARG A 162 -1.48 12.33 11.94
CA ARG A 162 -0.30 12.45 11.09
C ARG A 162 0.96 12.09 11.87
N CYS A 163 1.89 11.40 11.24
CA CYS A 163 3.21 11.20 11.82
C CYS A 163 4.07 12.44 11.53
N ASP A 164 4.64 13.03 12.57
CA ASP A 164 5.63 14.10 12.44
C ASP A 164 7.01 13.47 12.19
N ASP A 165 7.64 13.79 11.07
CA ASP A 165 8.88 13.12 10.66
C ASP A 165 10.11 13.50 11.49
N HIS A 166 10.12 14.67 12.11
CA HIS A 166 11.26 15.12 12.93
C HIS A 166 11.19 14.51 14.33
N THR A 167 10.00 14.51 14.92
CA THR A 167 9.79 14.01 16.29
C THR A 167 9.43 12.53 16.32
N LYS A 168 9.02 11.95 15.18
CA LYS A 168 8.49 10.59 15.02
C LYS A 168 7.36 10.30 16.01
N ARG A 169 6.38 11.19 16.01
CA ARG A 169 5.20 11.13 16.89
C ARG A 169 3.92 11.31 16.10
N TRP A 170 2.89 10.57 16.49
CA TRP A 170 1.55 10.75 15.97
C TRP A 170 0.90 11.98 16.61
N LYS A 171 0.45 12.91 15.76
CA LYS A 171 -0.26 14.13 16.14
C LYS A 171 -1.65 14.10 15.54
N LEU A 172 -2.68 14.42 16.32
CA LEU A 172 -4.06 14.47 15.83
C LEU A 172 -4.16 15.50 14.70
N TYR A 173 -4.92 15.19 13.66
CA TYR A 173 -5.23 16.17 12.63
C TYR A 173 -6.09 17.31 13.19
N LYS A 174 -5.78 18.55 12.80
CA LYS A 174 -6.61 19.72 13.11
C LYS A 174 -7.84 19.85 12.20
N LYS A 175 -7.76 19.27 11.00
CA LYS A 175 -8.81 19.23 9.98
C LYS A 175 -8.83 17.83 9.38
N TYR A 176 -9.99 17.35 8.95
CA TYR A 176 -10.09 16.05 8.31
C TYR A 176 -9.12 15.95 7.11
N VAL A 177 -8.39 14.84 7.03
CA VAL A 177 -7.54 14.50 5.88
C VAL A 177 -7.86 13.07 5.49
N ALA A 178 -8.22 12.89 4.22
CA ALA A 178 -8.49 11.58 3.65
C ALA A 178 -7.18 10.78 3.53
N SER A 179 -6.94 9.90 4.50
CA SER A 179 -5.68 9.16 4.65
C SER A 179 -5.94 7.70 5.01
N LEU A 180 -5.23 6.79 4.35
CA LEU A 180 -5.33 5.35 4.55
C LEU A 180 -4.00 4.79 5.02
N GLY A 181 -4.00 3.98 6.08
CA GLY A 181 -2.82 3.25 6.52
C GLY A 181 -2.66 1.94 5.75
N ARG A 182 -1.49 1.72 5.18
CA ARG A 182 -1.10 0.47 4.53
C ARG A 182 0.00 -0.19 5.33
N LEU A 183 -0.31 -1.31 5.98
CA LEU A 183 0.71 -2.16 6.58
C LEU A 183 1.59 -2.75 5.46
N VAL A 184 2.90 -2.70 5.66
CA VAL A 184 3.85 -3.32 4.74
C VAL A 184 3.54 -4.80 4.55
N HIS A 185 3.82 -5.30 3.35
CA HIS A 185 3.79 -6.75 3.11
C HIS A 185 4.90 -7.41 3.92
N VAL A 186 4.60 -8.53 4.55
CA VAL A 186 5.56 -9.38 5.25
C VAL A 186 5.39 -10.79 4.71
N SER A 187 6.49 -11.43 4.32
CA SER A 187 6.47 -12.81 3.82
C SER A 187 6.19 -13.78 4.97
N PRO A 188 5.39 -14.84 4.77
CA PRO A 188 5.28 -15.94 5.74
C PRO A 188 6.61 -16.63 6.07
N GLN A 189 7.64 -16.48 5.22
CA GLN A 189 9.00 -16.96 5.48
C GLN A 189 9.74 -16.16 6.58
N ASP A 190 9.22 -15.00 6.98
CA ASP A 190 9.65 -14.23 8.17
C ASP A 190 8.54 -14.35 9.24
N PRO A 191 8.45 -15.50 9.93
CA PRO A 191 7.26 -15.91 10.68
C PRO A 191 6.91 -14.92 11.79
N GLU A 192 7.87 -14.54 12.63
CA GLU A 192 7.60 -13.64 13.76
C GLU A 192 7.10 -12.26 13.29
N ARG A 193 7.70 -11.68 12.23
CA ARG A 193 7.22 -10.40 11.69
C ARG A 193 5.86 -10.57 11.02
N PHE A 194 5.59 -11.72 10.40
CA PHE A 194 4.32 -12.05 9.77
C PHE A 194 3.19 -12.15 10.80
N TYR A 195 3.41 -12.86 11.91
CA TYR A 195 2.42 -12.97 12.99
C TYR A 195 2.24 -11.65 13.75
N LEU A 196 3.31 -10.87 13.94
CA LEU A 196 3.19 -9.49 14.43
C LEU A 196 2.28 -8.65 13.52
N ARG A 197 2.40 -8.79 12.19
CA ARG A 197 1.51 -8.11 11.25
C ARG A 197 0.06 -8.54 11.43
N ILE A 198 -0.21 -9.82 11.62
CA ILE A 198 -1.57 -10.34 11.88
C ILE A 198 -2.12 -9.72 13.16
N LEU A 199 -1.35 -9.72 14.25
CA LEU A 199 -1.75 -9.09 15.50
C LEU A 199 -2.04 -7.60 15.31
N LEU A 200 -1.19 -6.84 14.62
CA LEU A 200 -1.40 -5.41 14.35
C LEU A 200 -2.63 -5.09 13.47
N CYS A 201 -3.15 -6.08 12.72
CA CYS A 201 -4.37 -5.93 11.94
C CYS A 201 -5.65 -6.02 12.79
N HIS A 202 -5.59 -6.68 13.94
CA HIS A 202 -6.77 -7.07 14.74
C HIS A 202 -6.74 -6.52 16.18
N ARG A 203 -5.55 -6.45 16.81
CA ARG A 203 -5.37 -5.92 18.17
C ARG A 203 -5.50 -4.40 18.16
N ARG A 204 -6.41 -3.92 18.99
CA ARG A 204 -6.64 -2.49 19.18
C ARG A 204 -5.74 -1.96 20.29
N SER A 205 -5.33 -0.71 20.11
CA SER A 205 -4.59 0.07 21.11
C SER A 205 -3.34 -0.60 21.72
N PRO A 206 -2.46 -1.27 20.94
CA PRO A 206 -1.29 -1.93 21.52
C PRO A 206 -0.32 -0.90 22.13
N LYS A 207 0.21 -1.18 23.32
CA LYS A 207 1.07 -0.28 24.11
C LYS A 207 2.55 -0.62 24.06
N SER A 208 2.91 -1.84 23.66
CA SER A 208 4.29 -2.33 23.52
C SER A 208 4.31 -3.63 22.70
N PHE A 209 5.52 -4.15 22.42
CA PHE A 209 5.71 -5.49 21.83
C PHE A 209 5.29 -6.63 22.76
N GLU A 210 5.36 -6.42 24.07
CA GLU A 210 4.86 -7.36 25.08
C GLU A 210 3.33 -7.32 25.16
N ASP A 211 2.73 -6.12 25.22
CA ASP A 211 1.28 -5.92 25.30
C ASP A 211 0.54 -6.48 24.08
N ILE A 212 1.15 -6.39 22.88
CA ILE A 212 0.56 -6.98 21.69
C ILE A 212 0.65 -8.52 21.68
N ARG A 213 1.63 -9.11 22.39
CA ARG A 213 1.73 -10.56 22.64
C ARG A 213 0.94 -11.03 23.85
N THR A 214 0.32 -10.11 24.59
CA THR A 214 -0.45 -10.45 25.79
C THR A 214 -1.89 -10.77 25.42
N VAL A 215 -2.34 -12.01 25.61
CA VAL A 215 -3.72 -12.43 25.33
C VAL A 215 -4.35 -12.95 26.62
N ASN A 216 -5.53 -12.44 26.96
CA ASN A 216 -6.25 -12.80 28.20
C ASN A 216 -5.38 -12.69 29.48
N GLY A 217 -4.49 -11.70 29.53
CA GLY A 217 -3.59 -11.47 30.67
C GLY A 217 -2.32 -12.33 30.69
N VAL A 218 -2.14 -13.24 29.73
CA VAL A 218 -0.95 -14.09 29.60
C VAL A 218 -0.04 -13.54 28.51
N VAL A 219 1.24 -13.31 28.85
CA VAL A 219 2.26 -12.91 27.87
C VAL A 219 2.77 -14.16 27.17
N HIS A 220 2.67 -14.20 25.85
CA HIS A 220 3.18 -15.32 25.04
C HIS A 220 4.63 -15.09 24.59
N GLU A 221 5.40 -16.17 24.46
CA GLU A 221 6.82 -16.11 24.06
C GLU A 221 6.99 -15.62 22.61
N THR A 222 6.11 -16.03 21.70
CA THR A 222 6.19 -15.66 20.27
C THR A 222 4.97 -14.89 19.80
N PHE A 223 5.10 -14.14 18.70
CA PHE A 223 3.94 -13.50 18.08
C PHE A 223 3.00 -14.54 17.45
N HIS A 224 3.54 -15.69 17.02
CA HIS A 224 2.74 -16.83 16.58
C HIS A 224 1.78 -17.31 17.67
N ASP A 225 2.30 -17.63 18.86
CA ASP A 225 1.50 -18.20 19.94
C ASP A 225 0.46 -17.21 20.45
N ALA A 226 0.81 -15.92 20.48
CA ALA A 226 -0.16 -14.86 20.76
C ALA A 226 -1.27 -14.80 19.70
N ALA A 227 -0.94 -14.90 18.42
CA ALA A 227 -1.94 -14.87 17.35
C ALA A 227 -2.85 -16.12 17.39
N LEU A 228 -2.27 -17.27 17.72
CA LEU A 228 -2.98 -18.53 17.93
C LEU A 228 -3.94 -18.44 19.13
N ALA A 229 -3.44 -17.99 20.29
CA ALA A 229 -4.24 -17.82 21.50
C ALA A 229 -5.35 -16.78 21.32
N ALA A 230 -5.12 -15.75 20.50
CA ALA A 230 -6.13 -14.76 20.14
C ALA A 230 -7.14 -15.24 19.09
N ARG A 231 -7.01 -16.49 18.60
CA ARG A 231 -7.86 -17.10 17.55
C ARG A 231 -7.87 -16.30 16.24
N TYR A 232 -6.74 -15.70 15.88
CA TYR A 232 -6.56 -15.07 14.56
C TYR A 232 -6.00 -16.02 13.50
N LEU A 233 -5.58 -17.21 13.92
CA LEU A 233 -5.12 -18.30 13.08
C LEU A 233 -6.12 -19.44 13.22
N GLU A 234 -6.46 -20.07 12.10
CA GLU A 234 -7.17 -21.35 12.11
C GLU A 234 -6.22 -22.42 12.64
N ASN A 235 -6.71 -23.27 13.54
CA ASN A 235 -5.97 -24.40 14.09
C ASN A 235 -6.89 -25.62 14.11
N ASP A 236 -6.37 -26.75 13.66
CA ASP A 236 -7.11 -28.01 13.63
C ASP A 236 -7.32 -28.62 15.02
N ARG A 237 -6.72 -28.01 16.04
CA ARG A 237 -6.87 -28.43 17.44
C ARG A 237 -8.32 -28.53 17.91
N GLU A 238 -9.24 -27.69 17.43
CA GLU A 238 -10.67 -27.84 17.77
C GLU A 238 -11.24 -29.17 17.22
N TRP A 239 -10.75 -29.65 16.07
CA TRP A 239 -11.10 -30.98 15.54
C TRP A 239 -10.43 -32.10 16.33
N GLU A 240 -9.17 -31.94 16.74
CA GLU A 240 -8.46 -32.91 17.56
C GLU A 240 -9.10 -33.08 18.94
N GLU A 241 -9.49 -31.99 19.60
CA GLU A 241 -10.19 -32.00 20.89
C GLU A 241 -11.58 -32.64 20.76
N CYS A 242 -12.32 -32.34 19.69
CA CYS A 242 -13.62 -32.97 19.40
C CYS A 242 -13.49 -34.48 19.15
N LEU A 243 -12.46 -34.91 18.40
CA LEU A 243 -12.18 -36.33 18.17
C LEU A 243 -11.74 -37.05 19.45
N ALA A 244 -10.95 -36.40 20.30
CA ALA A 244 -10.53 -36.96 21.59
C ALA A 244 -11.71 -37.13 22.56
N GLU A 245 -12.62 -36.15 22.62
CA GLU A 245 -13.85 -36.24 23.41
C GLU A 245 -14.74 -37.39 22.91
N ALA A 246 -14.89 -37.55 21.59
CA ALA A 246 -15.68 -38.63 21.00
C ALA A 246 -15.14 -40.04 21.30
N VAL A 247 -13.82 -40.19 21.52
CA VAL A 247 -13.20 -41.46 21.94
C VAL A 247 -13.45 -41.75 23.43
N SER A 248 -13.76 -40.73 24.23
CA SER A 248 -14.02 -40.86 25.67
C SER A 248 -15.49 -41.16 26.02
N PHE A 249 -16.39 -41.16 25.02
CA PHE A 249 -17.79 -41.58 25.11
C PHE A 249 -17.98 -43.01 24.58
#